data_AF-A0A1N6EFJ8-F1
#
_entry.id   AF-A0A1N6EFJ8-F1
#
_cell.length_a   1.000
_cell.length_b   1.000
_cell.length_c   1.000
_cell.angle_alpha   90.00
_cell.angle_beta   90.00
_cell.angle_gamma   90.00
#
_symmetry.space_group_name_H-M   'P 1'
#
loop_
_entity.id
_entity.type
_entity.pdbx_description
1 polymer ?
#
loop_
_entity_poly.entity_id
_entity_poly.type
_entity_poly.pdbx_seq_one_letter_code
_entity_poly.pdbx_strand_id
1 'polypeptide(L)'
;MTTNGQVEMNANIFQVFHDESERQRLDHGFSELDNSASLKPEWREYSAIRDFFLNRAVDENELYGFLSPDFADKTGLTAQGVHEFISSNPDGEVYTFSPSLQDSACYLNVFEQGNRLYPGLVEAAEIYLQAVGLDVDLRTLSMDSRSTVHFNYFVARPSFWRTWFALTEKLYDLFEGDDATFRAQFRARVPNRPQVAMQVLLLERIASLVLTLCPDIKVCAYDANLMPSSNPVYRTYDDQLVFLNDLKVQYQSAPEKSRLDSFYALRGAVLQVCEGKRLARAKDGFLETPLRASHDMLYVCFTHVAKPVEYPSYVSTFSLGGAQGPGKTNLRDLAPEWEPYHPQLGGVAGSFALKNYIVENQIQARHVGICQYRKFVTATRIDATPGKAIQVGDSWDCHALDDVPLAELMAPGERDFLLVRPALLEGGCLNQYNKFHLVQDFLRFAAEAVELGVLQPVDVPKFVNGEVFIVGGIELGVFPMDFWVRTMTSIESVVRACFARFPGKRPGYQARAWAFCAERLGSYLLLKHLTATYDAKVWEQKFIGQLNLVTGDRRTMHVA
;
A
#
# COMPACT_ATOMS: atom_id res chain seq x y z
N MET A 1 -45.31 -3.52 44.43
CA MET A 1 -45.22 -2.53 43.35
C MET A 1 -44.16 -1.53 43.74
N THR A 2 -42.94 -1.72 43.24
CA THR A 2 -41.85 -0.76 43.34
C THR A 2 -41.38 -0.53 41.91
N THR A 3 -41.94 0.49 41.29
CA THR A 3 -41.45 1.06 40.04
C THR A 3 -40.10 1.69 40.35
N ASN A 4 -39.01 0.99 40.03
CA ASN A 4 -37.71 1.63 39.89
C ASN A 4 -37.86 2.63 38.73
N GLY A 5 -37.92 3.92 39.05
CA GLY A 5 -37.77 4.97 38.06
C GLY A 5 -36.36 4.84 37.49
N GLN A 6 -36.24 4.31 36.28
CA GLN A 6 -35.05 4.54 35.48
C GLN A 6 -34.99 6.06 35.27
N VAL A 7 -33.96 6.69 35.84
CA VAL A 7 -33.62 8.07 35.50
C VAL A 7 -33.31 8.04 34.01
N GLU A 8 -34.14 8.72 33.22
CA GLU A 8 -33.97 8.83 31.79
C GLU A 8 -32.65 9.57 31.52
N MET A 9 -31.72 8.91 30.86
CA MET A 9 -30.40 9.46 30.55
C MET A 9 -30.54 10.45 29.40
N ASN A 10 -30.40 11.74 29.70
CA ASN A 10 -30.43 12.78 28.68
C ASN A 10 -29.19 12.73 27.79
N ALA A 11 -29.38 13.01 26.50
CA ALA A 11 -28.29 13.16 25.54
C ALA A 11 -28.13 14.63 25.14
N ASN A 12 -27.07 15.28 25.61
CA ASN A 12 -26.69 16.64 25.29
C ASN A 12 -25.85 16.64 24.00
N ILE A 13 -26.51 16.74 22.86
CA ILE A 13 -25.86 16.67 21.55
C ILE A 13 -25.77 18.07 20.96
N PHE A 14 -24.55 18.46 20.59
CA PHE A 14 -24.23 19.75 20.01
C PHE A 14 -23.85 19.60 18.54
N GLN A 15 -24.18 20.59 17.72
CA GLN A 15 -23.58 20.77 16.40
C GLN A 15 -22.63 21.96 16.37
N VAL A 16 -21.40 21.69 15.96
CA VAL A 16 -20.30 22.66 15.94
C VAL A 16 -20.30 23.40 14.60
N PHE A 17 -20.42 24.72 14.60
CA PHE A 17 -20.41 25.53 13.37
C PHE A 17 -19.28 26.57 13.36
N HIS A 18 -18.79 26.92 12.18
CA HIS A 18 -17.64 27.83 12.00
C HIS A 18 -18.03 29.16 11.34
N ASP A 19 -19.21 29.24 10.74
CA ASP A 19 -19.75 30.46 10.17
C ASP A 19 -21.29 30.44 10.16
N GLU A 20 -21.87 31.59 9.84
CA GLU A 20 -23.34 31.76 9.81
C GLU A 20 -24.03 30.88 8.75
N SER A 21 -23.33 30.52 7.67
CA SER A 21 -23.89 29.64 6.63
C SER A 21 -24.00 28.19 7.09
N GLU A 22 -23.05 27.73 7.92
CA GLU A 22 -23.15 26.45 8.61
C GLU A 22 -24.23 26.47 9.68
N ARG A 23 -24.30 27.55 10.47
CA ARG A 23 -25.30 27.74 11.52
C ARG A 23 -26.74 27.63 11.00
N GLN A 24 -27.02 28.19 9.83
CA GLN A 24 -28.34 28.13 9.21
C GLN A 24 -28.75 26.74 8.72
N ARG A 25 -27.81 25.80 8.61
CA ARG A 25 -28.05 24.41 8.15
C ARG A 25 -28.13 23.39 9.29
N LEU A 26 -28.00 23.84 10.54
CA LEU A 26 -28.05 22.95 11.69
C LEU A 26 -29.44 22.30 11.85
N ASP A 27 -29.46 21.08 12.37
CA ASP A 27 -30.66 20.39 12.82
C ASP A 27 -31.08 21.00 14.17
N HIS A 28 -32.24 21.67 14.19
CA HIS A 28 -32.76 22.34 15.38
C HIS A 28 -33.12 21.40 16.54
N GLY A 29 -33.10 20.07 16.33
CA GLY A 29 -33.19 19.11 17.42
C GLY A 29 -31.91 18.95 18.23
N PHE A 30 -30.78 19.48 17.75
CA PHE A 30 -29.51 19.54 18.47
C PHE A 30 -29.21 20.96 18.97
N SER A 31 -28.34 21.08 19.97
CA SER A 31 -27.89 22.36 20.49
C SER A 31 -26.79 22.98 19.62
N GLU A 32 -26.81 24.29 19.41
CA GLU A 32 -25.76 24.99 18.66
C GLU A 32 -24.47 25.13 19.51
N LEU A 33 -23.30 24.92 18.90
CA LEU A 33 -21.99 25.22 19.51
C LEU A 33 -21.12 26.04 18.55
N ASP A 34 -20.86 27.29 18.90
CA ASP A 34 -20.13 28.25 18.07
C ASP A 34 -18.61 28.02 18.14
N ASN A 35 -17.98 27.86 16.97
CA ASN A 35 -16.53 27.78 16.79
C ASN A 35 -15.99 28.89 15.86
N SER A 36 -16.83 29.86 15.45
CA SER A 36 -16.50 30.89 14.47
C SER A 36 -15.42 31.87 14.93
N ALA A 37 -15.31 32.10 16.24
CA ALA A 37 -14.32 32.96 16.86
C ALA A 37 -13.03 32.21 17.28
N SER A 38 -12.84 30.96 16.85
CA SER A 38 -11.70 30.15 17.25
C SER A 38 -10.38 30.76 16.82
N LEU A 39 -9.45 30.91 17.77
CA LEU A 39 -8.07 31.33 17.49
C LEU A 39 -7.23 30.21 16.85
N LYS A 40 -7.79 28.99 16.75
CA LYS A 40 -7.13 27.77 16.29
C LYS A 40 -8.02 27.02 15.28
N PRO A 41 -8.38 27.62 14.15
CA PRO A 41 -9.26 27.02 13.15
C PRO A 41 -8.68 25.74 12.51
N GLU A 42 -7.36 25.56 12.54
CA GLU A 42 -6.67 24.36 12.08
C GLU A 42 -7.01 23.09 12.87
N TRP A 43 -7.53 23.24 14.09
CA TRP A 43 -8.03 22.14 14.94
C TRP A 43 -9.52 21.85 14.73
N ARG A 44 -10.19 22.60 13.85
CA ARG A 44 -11.59 22.41 13.48
C ARG A 44 -12.51 22.27 14.70
N GLU A 45 -13.39 21.28 14.73
CA GLU A 45 -14.36 21.04 15.80
C GLU A 45 -13.71 20.79 17.15
N TYR A 46 -12.45 20.31 17.19
CA TYR A 46 -11.76 20.07 18.45
C TYR A 46 -11.64 21.33 19.30
N SER A 47 -11.46 22.51 18.68
CA SER A 47 -11.34 23.76 19.42
C SER A 47 -12.57 24.05 20.28
N ALA A 48 -13.77 23.83 19.76
CA ALA A 48 -15.01 24.01 20.50
C ALA A 48 -15.25 22.91 21.55
N ILE A 49 -14.92 21.65 21.21
CA ILE A 49 -14.99 20.52 22.16
C ILE A 49 -14.06 20.76 23.35
N ARG A 50 -12.84 21.24 23.07
CA ARG A 50 -11.84 21.58 24.08
C ARG A 50 -12.30 22.72 24.98
N ASP A 51 -12.82 23.81 24.40
CA ASP A 51 -13.41 24.91 25.18
C ASP A 51 -14.54 24.42 26.09
N PHE A 52 -15.43 23.57 25.56
CA PHE A 52 -16.53 22.99 26.32
C PHE A 52 -16.03 22.23 27.56
N PHE A 53 -15.09 21.31 27.40
CA PHE A 53 -14.59 20.49 28.52
C PHE A 53 -13.69 21.26 29.51
N LEU A 54 -13.04 22.33 29.07
CA LEU A 54 -12.23 23.17 29.96
C LEU A 54 -13.07 24.15 30.78
N ASN A 55 -14.17 24.66 30.21
CA ASN A 55 -14.90 25.80 30.76
C ASN A 55 -16.32 25.48 31.25
N ARG A 56 -16.82 24.26 31.05
CA ARG A 56 -18.18 23.86 31.48
C ARG A 56 -18.14 22.63 32.37
N ALA A 57 -19.07 22.58 33.32
CA ALA A 57 -19.32 21.38 34.10
C ALA A 57 -20.10 20.36 33.27
N VAL A 58 -19.77 19.08 33.42
CA VAL A 58 -20.47 17.95 32.78
C VAL A 58 -21.16 17.12 33.86
N ASP A 59 -22.37 16.64 33.56
CA ASP A 59 -23.10 15.70 34.42
C ASP A 59 -22.68 14.27 34.08
N GLU A 60 -22.10 13.56 35.05
CA GLU A 60 -21.63 12.18 34.93
C GLU A 60 -22.72 11.17 34.54
N ASN A 61 -23.99 11.52 34.74
CA ASN A 61 -25.12 10.65 34.46
C ASN A 61 -25.72 10.85 33.06
N GLU A 62 -25.27 11.85 32.31
CA GLU A 62 -25.78 12.19 30.98
C GLU A 62 -24.83 11.74 29.86
N LEU A 63 -25.27 11.91 28.62
CA LEU A 63 -24.47 11.70 27.42
C LEU A 63 -24.14 13.02 26.75
N TYR A 64 -23.00 13.07 26.05
CA TYR A 64 -22.54 14.23 25.30
C TYR A 64 -22.10 13.84 23.89
N GLY A 65 -22.45 14.65 22.89
CA GLY A 65 -22.03 14.47 21.51
C GLY A 65 -21.70 15.81 20.84
N PHE A 66 -20.74 15.80 19.93
CA PHE A 66 -20.30 17.00 19.20
C PHE A 66 -20.21 16.67 17.72
N LEU A 67 -21.30 16.93 17.01
CA LEU A 67 -21.48 16.55 15.61
C LEU A 67 -21.17 17.74 14.70
N SER A 68 -20.82 17.46 13.44
CA SER A 68 -20.62 18.51 12.44
C SER A 68 -21.95 18.98 11.83
N PRO A 69 -21.97 20.13 11.14
CA PRO A 69 -23.17 20.63 10.46
C PRO A 69 -23.63 19.70 9.32
N ASP A 70 -22.71 18.94 8.72
CA ASP A 70 -22.99 17.99 7.64
C ASP A 70 -23.35 16.58 8.13
N PHE A 71 -23.55 16.37 9.44
CA PHE A 71 -23.86 15.06 10.02
C PHE A 71 -25.04 14.37 9.35
N ALA A 72 -26.16 15.07 9.15
CA ALA A 72 -27.34 14.52 8.50
C ALA A 72 -27.08 14.14 7.04
N ASP A 73 -26.31 14.94 6.31
CA ASP A 73 -25.94 14.65 4.92
C ASP A 73 -25.04 13.41 4.80
N LYS A 74 -24.16 13.18 5.77
CA LYS A 74 -23.21 12.05 5.78
C LYS A 74 -23.81 10.75 6.28
N THR A 75 -24.72 10.82 7.25
CA THR A 75 -25.27 9.65 7.95
C THR A 75 -26.72 9.33 7.57
N GLY A 76 -27.44 10.29 6.99
CA GLY A 76 -28.89 10.19 6.77
C GLY A 76 -29.72 10.29 8.05
N LEU A 77 -29.12 10.62 9.19
CA LEU A 77 -29.79 10.67 10.49
C LEU A 77 -30.16 12.09 10.90
N THR A 78 -31.39 12.26 11.38
CA THR A 78 -31.88 13.48 12.04
C THR A 78 -31.65 13.41 13.55
N ALA A 79 -31.79 14.53 14.23
CA ALA A 79 -31.78 14.58 15.70
C ALA A 79 -32.77 13.59 16.32
N GLN A 80 -34.00 13.53 15.79
CA GLN A 80 -35.00 12.57 16.23
C GLN A 80 -34.49 11.12 16.11
N GLY A 81 -33.93 10.74 14.96
CA GLY A 81 -33.43 9.37 14.76
C GLY A 81 -32.26 9.00 15.69
N VAL A 82 -31.38 9.97 15.98
CA VAL A 82 -30.29 9.78 16.95
C VAL A 82 -30.83 9.58 18.37
N HIS A 83 -31.76 10.44 18.81
CA HIS A 83 -32.37 10.31 20.14
C HIS A 83 -33.18 9.01 20.29
N GLU A 84 -33.92 8.59 19.25
CA GLU A 84 -34.66 7.32 19.24
C GLU A 84 -33.72 6.10 19.32
N PHE A 85 -32.57 6.14 18.64
CA PHE A 85 -31.57 5.08 18.74
C PHE A 85 -30.98 4.98 20.15
N ILE A 86 -30.63 6.12 20.76
CA ILE A 86 -30.10 6.17 22.13
C ILE A 86 -31.14 5.64 23.12
N SER A 87 -32.38 6.12 23.05
CA SER A 87 -33.45 5.70 23.97
C SER A 87 -33.82 4.22 23.84
N SER A 88 -33.69 3.66 22.62
CA SER A 88 -33.90 2.22 22.37
C SER A 88 -32.75 1.33 22.89
N ASN A 89 -31.61 1.91 23.26
CA ASN A 89 -30.42 1.20 23.70
C ASN A 89 -29.86 1.77 25.03
N PRO A 90 -30.66 1.84 26.12
CA PRO A 90 -30.34 2.65 27.31
C PRO A 90 -29.09 2.21 28.10
N ASP A 91 -28.58 1.00 27.86
CA ASP A 91 -27.39 0.47 28.54
C ASP A 91 -26.07 0.88 27.87
N GLY A 92 -26.12 1.61 26.75
CA GLY A 92 -24.94 2.08 26.02
C GLY A 92 -24.17 3.16 26.77
N GLU A 93 -22.84 3.06 26.74
CA GLU A 93 -21.92 4.09 27.22
C GLU A 93 -21.39 4.97 26.08
N VAL A 94 -21.29 4.40 24.88
CA VAL A 94 -20.90 5.09 23.65
C VAL A 94 -21.84 4.65 22.53
N TYR A 95 -22.39 5.61 21.80
CA TYR A 95 -23.25 5.40 20.64
C TYR A 95 -22.51 5.92 19.43
N THR A 96 -22.28 5.08 18.42
CA THR A 96 -21.51 5.45 17.22
C THR A 96 -22.40 5.49 15.99
N PHE A 97 -22.18 6.49 15.14
CA PHE A 97 -22.96 6.79 13.94
C PHE A 97 -22.05 6.88 12.72
N SER A 98 -21.14 5.91 12.60
CA SER A 98 -20.08 5.97 11.59
C SER A 98 -20.57 5.38 10.26
N PRO A 99 -20.70 6.21 9.20
CA PRO A 99 -21.16 5.72 7.90
C PRO A 99 -20.07 4.91 7.22
N SER A 100 -20.35 4.40 6.02
CA SER A 100 -19.36 3.74 5.15
C SER A 100 -18.75 2.47 5.73
N LEU A 101 -19.57 1.41 5.84
CA LEU A 101 -19.14 0.08 6.30
C LEU A 101 -17.88 -0.41 5.59
N GLN A 102 -17.65 -0.07 4.32
CA GLN A 102 -16.46 -0.48 3.60
C GLN A 102 -15.14 0.02 4.24
N ASP A 103 -15.14 1.20 4.85
CA ASP A 103 -13.92 1.79 5.42
C ASP A 103 -13.55 1.08 6.72
N SER A 104 -14.55 0.69 7.51
CA SER A 104 -14.32 -0.17 8.67
C SER A 104 -14.05 -1.60 8.22
N ALA A 105 -14.82 -2.19 7.31
CA ALA A 105 -14.72 -3.60 6.95
C ALA A 105 -13.48 -3.98 6.14
N CYS A 106 -13.04 -3.18 5.16
CA CYS A 106 -11.95 -3.57 4.25
C CYS A 106 -10.54 -3.35 4.82
N TYR A 107 -10.41 -2.57 5.89
CA TYR A 107 -9.13 -2.24 6.51
C TYR A 107 -9.03 -2.88 7.88
N LEU A 108 -7.82 -3.26 8.29
CA LEU A 108 -7.56 -3.88 9.59
C LEU A 108 -7.91 -2.91 10.72
N ASN A 109 -7.60 -1.62 10.53
CA ASN A 109 -7.96 -0.54 11.44
C ASN A 109 -7.96 0.82 10.72
N VAL A 110 -8.40 1.86 11.44
CA VAL A 110 -8.48 3.25 10.94
C VAL A 110 -7.11 3.88 10.60
N PHE A 111 -6.00 3.33 11.11
CA PHE A 111 -4.65 3.79 10.79
C PHE A 111 -4.18 3.20 9.46
N GLU A 112 -4.44 1.93 9.17
CA GLU A 112 -4.18 1.32 7.86
C GLU A 112 -4.98 2.05 6.77
N GLN A 113 -6.28 2.28 7.02
CA GLN A 113 -7.15 3.04 6.11
C GLN A 113 -6.63 4.45 5.87
N GLY A 114 -6.28 5.16 6.94
CA GLY A 114 -5.80 6.53 6.83
C GLY A 114 -4.42 6.59 6.16
N ASN A 115 -3.53 5.62 6.39
CA ASN A 115 -2.20 5.57 5.76
C ASN A 115 -2.26 5.22 4.28
N ARG A 116 -3.30 4.49 3.85
CA ARG A 116 -3.59 4.26 2.43
C ARG A 116 -3.92 5.57 1.70
N LEU A 117 -4.60 6.50 2.37
CA LEU A 117 -4.98 7.81 1.85
C LEU A 117 -3.88 8.87 2.03
N TYR A 118 -3.17 8.78 3.15
CA TYR A 118 -2.16 9.74 3.61
C TYR A 118 -0.90 8.98 4.05
N PRO A 119 -0.03 8.59 3.10
CA PRO A 119 1.20 7.88 3.42
C PRO A 119 2.04 8.61 4.49
N GLY A 120 2.45 7.88 5.53
CA GLY A 120 3.14 8.44 6.69
C GLY A 120 2.25 8.59 7.92
N LEU A 121 0.93 8.35 7.82
CA LEU A 121 0.01 8.44 8.96
C LEU A 121 0.32 7.40 10.03
N VAL A 122 0.64 6.16 9.66
CA VAL A 122 0.96 5.13 10.66
C VAL A 122 2.22 5.53 11.43
N GLU A 123 3.27 5.98 10.75
CA GLU A 123 4.49 6.46 11.40
C GLU A 123 4.22 7.67 12.30
N ALA A 124 3.37 8.60 11.87
CA ALA A 124 2.93 9.74 12.67
C ALA A 124 2.20 9.28 13.94
N ALA A 125 1.31 8.30 13.81
CA ALA A 125 0.53 7.75 14.91
C ALA A 125 1.41 6.99 15.90
N GLU A 126 2.39 6.21 15.43
CA GLU A 126 3.34 5.50 16.29
C GLU A 126 4.22 6.47 17.10
N ILE A 127 4.69 7.55 16.48
CA ILE A 127 5.44 8.61 17.18
C ILE A 127 4.58 9.24 18.28
N TYR A 128 3.30 9.52 17.98
CA TYR A 128 2.35 10.04 18.96
C TYR A 128 2.10 9.05 20.11
N LEU A 129 1.80 7.78 19.81
CA LEU A 129 1.56 6.73 20.81
C LEU A 129 2.74 6.55 21.75
N GLN A 130 3.96 6.53 21.20
CA GLN A 130 5.19 6.47 21.98
C GLN A 130 5.32 7.69 22.89
N ALA A 131 5.03 8.90 22.40
CA ALA A 131 5.09 10.13 23.18
C ALA A 131 4.07 10.17 24.34
N VAL A 132 2.90 9.56 24.16
CA VAL A 132 1.87 9.49 25.21
C VAL A 132 2.01 8.29 26.14
N GLY A 133 2.98 7.40 25.89
CA GLY A 133 3.31 6.23 26.71
C GLY A 133 2.45 4.99 26.41
N LEU A 134 1.87 4.89 25.22
CA LEU A 134 1.10 3.74 24.78
C LEU A 134 1.95 2.83 23.88
N ASP A 135 2.09 1.56 24.29
CA ASP A 135 2.75 0.52 23.50
C ASP A 135 1.71 -0.30 22.74
N VAL A 136 1.42 0.12 21.51
CA VAL A 136 0.39 -0.48 20.65
C VAL A 136 0.96 -0.69 19.25
N ASP A 137 0.94 -1.93 18.78
CA ASP A 137 1.33 -2.25 17.40
C ASP A 137 0.15 -2.00 16.45
N LEU A 138 0.15 -0.83 15.82
CA LEU A 138 -0.88 -0.42 14.86
C LEU A 138 -0.94 -1.32 13.62
N ARG A 139 0.09 -2.10 13.31
CA ARG A 139 0.10 -2.98 12.13
C ARG A 139 -0.56 -4.33 12.39
N THR A 140 -0.82 -4.66 13.66
CA THR A 140 -1.51 -5.90 14.05
C THR A 140 -2.79 -5.65 14.84
N LEU A 141 -3.04 -4.41 15.27
CA LEU A 141 -4.30 -3.99 15.92
C LEU A 141 -5.50 -4.15 14.98
N SER A 142 -6.42 -5.05 15.31
CA SER A 142 -7.67 -5.22 14.54
C SER A 142 -8.79 -4.38 15.16
N MET A 143 -9.53 -3.66 14.33
CA MET A 143 -10.77 -2.95 14.67
C MET A 143 -11.93 -3.50 13.85
N ASP A 144 -13.15 -3.43 14.35
CA ASP A 144 -14.36 -3.72 13.56
C ASP A 144 -15.28 -2.50 13.50
N SER A 145 -16.45 -2.64 12.88
CA SER A 145 -17.41 -1.54 12.69
C SER A 145 -17.88 -0.89 14.01
N ARG A 146 -17.87 -1.62 15.14
CA ARG A 146 -18.27 -1.11 16.46
C ARG A 146 -17.22 -0.18 17.03
N SER A 147 -15.94 -0.50 16.83
CA SER A 147 -14.81 0.27 17.36
C SER A 147 -14.23 1.27 16.36
N THR A 148 -14.82 1.40 15.16
CA THR A 148 -14.41 2.34 14.13
C THR A 148 -15.32 3.56 14.15
N VAL A 149 -14.74 4.71 14.51
CA VAL A 149 -15.40 6.00 14.57
C VAL A 149 -14.91 6.90 13.45
N HIS A 150 -15.83 7.38 12.61
CA HIS A 150 -15.57 8.41 11.60
C HIS A 150 -15.82 9.80 12.17
N PHE A 151 -14.85 10.70 12.00
CA PHE A 151 -14.90 12.07 12.54
C PHE A 151 -15.27 12.06 14.03
N ASN A 152 -16.21 12.90 14.44
CA ASN A 152 -16.79 12.94 15.79
C ASN A 152 -18.22 12.38 15.82
N TYR A 153 -18.54 11.40 14.97
CA TYR A 153 -19.90 10.84 14.87
C TYR A 153 -20.18 9.82 15.97
N PHE A 154 -20.13 10.29 17.21
CA PHE A 154 -20.45 9.52 18.39
C PHE A 154 -21.03 10.39 19.50
N VAL A 155 -21.77 9.75 20.41
CA VAL A 155 -22.34 10.32 21.63
C VAL A 155 -21.90 9.41 22.78
N ALA A 156 -21.38 9.97 23.85
CA ALA A 156 -20.75 9.17 24.89
C ALA A 156 -20.92 9.75 26.31
N ARG A 157 -20.76 8.88 27.31
CA ARG A 157 -20.69 9.29 28.72
C ARG A 157 -19.42 10.11 29.01
N PRO A 158 -19.42 10.97 30.04
CA PRO A 158 -18.23 11.71 30.46
C PRO A 158 -17.00 10.85 30.76
N SER A 159 -17.17 9.60 31.21
CA SER A 159 -16.06 8.66 31.41
C SER A 159 -15.25 8.41 30.14
N PHE A 160 -15.93 8.17 29.00
CA PHE A 160 -15.27 8.02 27.70
C PHE A 160 -14.62 9.34 27.27
N TRP A 161 -15.35 10.45 27.36
CA TRP A 161 -14.85 11.77 26.98
C TRP A 161 -13.61 12.18 27.76
N ARG A 162 -13.50 11.86 29.05
CA ARG A 162 -12.27 12.11 29.82
C ARG A 162 -11.06 11.38 29.26
N THR A 163 -11.22 10.10 28.93
CA THR A 163 -10.12 9.29 28.38
C THR A 163 -9.70 9.81 27.01
N TRP A 164 -10.68 10.06 26.13
CA TRP A 164 -10.45 10.65 24.82
C TRP A 164 -9.78 12.02 24.93
N PHE A 165 -10.30 12.89 25.80
CA PHE A 165 -9.82 14.26 26.00
C PHE A 165 -8.40 14.30 26.57
N ALA A 166 -8.05 13.39 27.47
CA ALA A 166 -6.69 13.31 27.99
C ALA A 166 -5.67 12.93 26.89
N LEU A 167 -6.06 12.09 25.94
CA LEU A 167 -5.22 11.70 24.80
C LEU A 167 -5.13 12.83 23.77
N THR A 168 -6.22 13.52 23.48
CA THR A 168 -6.23 14.65 22.55
C THR A 168 -5.49 15.87 23.10
N GLU A 169 -5.55 16.14 24.41
CA GLU A 169 -4.78 17.24 25.02
C GLU A 169 -3.28 16.98 24.94
N LYS A 170 -2.82 15.73 25.13
CA LYS A 170 -1.42 15.40 24.86
C LYS A 170 -1.04 15.61 23.39
N LEU A 171 -1.93 15.28 22.45
CA LEU A 171 -1.70 15.55 21.03
C LEU A 171 -1.61 17.06 20.78
N TYR A 172 -2.50 17.85 21.38
CA TYR A 172 -2.50 19.30 21.30
C TYR A 172 -1.18 19.89 21.80
N ASP A 173 -0.73 19.48 23.00
CA ASP A 173 0.53 19.95 23.58
C ASP A 173 1.76 19.61 22.72
N LEU A 174 1.77 18.44 22.05
CA LEU A 174 2.87 18.05 21.17
C LEU A 174 2.96 18.94 19.92
N PHE A 175 1.82 19.38 19.39
CA PHE A 175 1.78 20.23 18.18
C PHE A 175 1.90 21.72 18.50
N GLU A 176 1.26 22.20 19.57
CA GLU A 176 1.16 23.62 19.94
C GLU A 176 2.15 24.06 21.02
N GLY A 177 2.66 23.12 21.83
CA GLY A 177 3.56 23.43 22.95
C GLY A 177 5.00 23.75 22.52
N ASP A 178 5.90 23.88 23.50
CA ASP A 178 7.28 24.30 23.25
C ASP A 178 8.24 23.17 22.82
N ASP A 179 7.76 21.93 22.69
CA ASP A 179 8.59 20.77 22.31
C ASP A 179 8.99 20.80 20.83
N ALA A 180 10.07 21.53 20.55
CA ALA A 180 10.69 21.58 19.24
C ALA A 180 11.25 20.22 18.79
N THR A 181 11.57 19.32 19.72
CA THR A 181 12.17 18.00 19.44
C THR A 181 11.14 17.08 18.82
N PHE A 182 9.95 16.97 19.41
CA PHE A 182 8.85 16.21 18.84
C PHE A 182 8.56 16.66 17.41
N ARG A 183 8.35 17.97 17.18
CA ARG A 183 8.05 18.50 15.84
C ARG A 183 9.18 18.27 14.85
N ALA A 184 10.44 18.34 15.28
CA ALA A 184 11.58 18.03 14.43
C ALA A 184 11.63 16.53 14.05
N GLN A 185 11.47 15.64 15.03
CA GLN A 185 11.40 14.19 14.81
C GLN A 185 10.24 13.82 13.89
N PHE A 186 9.07 14.41 14.14
CA PHE A 186 7.87 14.24 13.34
C PHE A 186 8.11 14.65 11.88
N ARG A 187 8.63 15.87 11.65
CA ARG A 187 8.97 16.35 10.29
C ARG A 187 10.03 15.52 9.58
N ALA A 188 10.97 14.93 10.32
CA ALA A 188 12.04 14.11 9.75
C ALA A 188 11.56 12.70 9.34
N ARG A 189 10.54 12.16 10.02
CA ARG A 189 10.07 10.77 9.82
C ARG A 189 8.78 10.66 9.02
N VAL A 190 7.95 11.71 9.00
CA VAL A 190 6.65 11.71 8.33
C VAL A 190 6.78 12.44 6.98
N PRO A 191 6.73 11.72 5.84
CA PRO A 191 6.82 12.34 4.50
C PRO A 191 5.55 13.13 4.18
N ASN A 192 5.43 14.38 4.66
CA ASN A 192 4.21 15.17 4.51
C ASN A 192 4.19 15.98 3.19
N ARG A 193 3.63 15.43 2.10
CA ARG A 193 3.28 16.18 0.88
C ARG A 193 1.97 15.70 0.22
N PRO A 194 1.00 16.61 -0.06
CA PRO A 194 0.93 18.00 0.42
C PRO A 194 0.91 18.05 1.94
N GLN A 195 1.16 19.23 2.54
CA GLN A 195 1.06 19.38 4.00
C GLN A 195 -0.39 19.17 4.43
N VAL A 196 -0.74 17.94 4.76
CA VAL A 196 -2.01 17.64 5.41
C VAL A 196 -1.85 17.94 6.89
N ALA A 197 -2.91 18.48 7.51
CA ALA A 197 -2.99 18.73 8.94
C ALA A 197 -3.00 17.40 9.70
N MET A 198 -1.82 16.79 9.85
CA MET A 198 -1.66 15.46 10.43
C MET A 198 -2.21 15.40 11.86
N GLN A 199 -2.22 16.53 12.58
CA GLN A 199 -2.88 16.64 13.89
C GLN A 199 -4.37 16.31 13.84
N VAL A 200 -5.11 16.78 12.83
CA VAL A 200 -6.54 16.48 12.68
C VAL A 200 -6.73 15.02 12.27
N LEU A 201 -5.88 14.51 11.37
CA LEU A 201 -5.94 13.10 10.98
C LEU A 201 -5.73 12.18 12.17
N LEU A 202 -4.74 12.46 13.02
CA LEU A 202 -4.50 11.70 14.25
C LEU A 202 -5.67 11.82 15.22
N LEU A 203 -6.19 13.03 15.42
CA LEU A 203 -7.31 13.31 16.31
C LEU A 203 -8.55 12.47 16.00
N GLU A 204 -8.92 12.39 14.72
CA GLU A 204 -10.06 11.59 14.24
C GLU A 204 -9.95 10.09 14.57
N ARG A 205 -8.74 9.57 14.83
CA ARG A 205 -8.53 8.14 15.15
C ARG A 205 -8.54 7.84 16.65
N ILE A 206 -8.48 8.85 17.52
CA ILE A 206 -8.36 8.65 18.96
C ILE A 206 -9.61 7.96 19.54
N ALA A 207 -10.81 8.30 19.07
CA ALA A 207 -12.03 7.64 19.54
C ALA A 207 -12.00 6.12 19.24
N SER A 208 -11.60 5.76 18.02
CA SER A 208 -11.44 4.35 17.62
C SER A 208 -10.38 3.64 18.45
N LEU A 209 -9.26 4.32 18.75
CA LEU A 209 -8.21 3.78 19.60
C LEU A 209 -8.71 3.51 21.03
N VAL A 210 -9.42 4.46 21.65
CA VAL A 210 -9.98 4.29 23.00
C VAL A 210 -10.94 3.12 23.04
N LEU A 211 -11.88 3.04 22.09
CA LEU A 211 -12.83 1.93 22.02
C LEU A 211 -12.16 0.57 21.84
N THR A 212 -11.05 0.53 21.09
CA THR A 212 -10.33 -0.72 20.83
C THR A 212 -9.47 -1.15 22.03
N LEU A 213 -8.87 -0.20 22.76
CA LEU A 213 -8.03 -0.47 23.93
C LEU A 213 -8.83 -0.67 25.22
N CYS A 214 -10.10 -0.28 25.24
CA CYS A 214 -10.99 -0.39 26.39
C CYS A 214 -12.22 -1.26 26.03
N PRO A 215 -12.06 -2.60 25.89
CA PRO A 215 -13.10 -3.50 25.42
C PRO A 215 -14.30 -3.63 26.37
N ASP A 216 -14.17 -3.18 27.63
CA ASP A 216 -15.25 -3.19 28.62
C ASP A 216 -16.30 -2.10 28.39
N ILE A 217 -16.01 -1.11 27.53
CA ILE A 217 -16.94 -0.03 27.19
C ILE A 217 -18.11 -0.60 26.39
N LYS A 218 -19.33 -0.37 26.86
CA LYS A 218 -20.54 -0.79 26.13
C LYS A 218 -20.81 0.13 24.94
N VAL A 219 -20.47 -0.34 23.75
CA VAL A 219 -20.71 0.38 22.49
C VAL A 219 -22.03 -0.06 21.84
N CYS A 220 -22.89 0.90 21.51
CA CYS A 220 -24.07 0.74 20.68
C CYS A 220 -23.81 1.38 19.31
N ALA A 221 -23.38 0.58 18.33
CA ALA A 221 -23.14 1.07 16.98
C ALA A 221 -24.43 1.05 16.14
N TYR A 222 -24.77 2.18 15.53
CA TYR A 222 -25.87 2.22 14.57
C TYR A 222 -25.50 1.42 13.31
N ASP A 223 -26.47 0.71 12.72
CA ASP A 223 -26.21 -0.13 11.56
C ASP A 223 -25.78 0.71 10.35
N ALA A 224 -24.51 0.59 9.98
CA ALA A 224 -23.91 1.33 8.87
C ALA A 224 -24.55 0.99 7.51
N ASN A 225 -25.24 -0.15 7.38
CA ASN A 225 -25.97 -0.50 6.15
C ASN A 225 -27.22 0.34 5.93
N LEU A 226 -27.76 0.97 6.99
CA LEU A 226 -28.88 1.89 6.91
C LEU A 226 -28.44 3.32 6.56
N MET A 227 -27.13 3.59 6.55
CA MET A 227 -26.57 4.90 6.25
C MET A 227 -26.17 5.04 4.76
N PRO A 228 -26.08 6.28 4.23
CA PRO A 228 -25.55 6.52 2.90
C PRO A 228 -24.13 5.98 2.72
N SER A 229 -23.92 5.15 1.70
CA SER A 229 -22.57 4.75 1.28
C SER A 229 -21.85 5.90 0.58
N SER A 230 -20.61 6.19 1.00
CA SER A 230 -19.75 7.20 0.36
C SER A 230 -19.23 6.77 -1.03
N ASN A 231 -19.34 5.48 -1.38
CA ASN A 231 -18.99 4.96 -2.70
C ASN A 231 -19.98 3.87 -3.13
N PRO A 232 -20.94 4.18 -4.01
CA PRO A 232 -22.00 3.25 -4.44
C PRO A 232 -21.51 1.93 -5.05
N VAL A 233 -20.25 1.87 -5.52
CA VAL A 233 -19.65 0.63 -6.08
C VAL A 233 -19.58 -0.48 -5.03
N TYR A 234 -19.45 -0.12 -3.76
CA TYR A 234 -19.40 -1.08 -2.67
C TYR A 234 -20.74 -1.77 -2.38
N ARG A 235 -21.87 -1.20 -2.84
CA ARG A 235 -23.20 -1.81 -2.64
C ARG A 235 -23.34 -3.18 -3.30
N THR A 236 -22.57 -3.45 -4.35
CA THR A 236 -22.56 -4.78 -4.99
C THR A 236 -21.85 -5.83 -4.12
N TYR A 237 -21.22 -5.41 -3.02
CA TYR A 237 -20.40 -6.23 -2.15
C TYR A 237 -20.85 -6.20 -0.68
N ASP A 238 -22.09 -5.77 -0.40
CA ASP A 238 -22.58 -5.59 0.99
C ASP A 238 -22.43 -6.88 1.82
N ASP A 239 -22.78 -8.04 1.26
CA ASP A 239 -22.61 -9.35 1.93
C ASP A 239 -21.13 -9.62 2.26
N GLN A 240 -20.21 -9.28 1.36
CA GLN A 240 -18.78 -9.45 1.55
C GLN A 240 -18.24 -8.46 2.58
N LEU A 241 -18.76 -7.23 2.65
CA LEU A 241 -18.38 -6.24 3.66
C LEU A 241 -18.83 -6.68 5.05
N VAL A 242 -20.06 -7.19 5.18
CA VAL A 242 -20.54 -7.79 6.43
C VAL A 242 -19.64 -8.96 6.83
N PHE A 243 -19.33 -9.86 5.90
CA PHE A 243 -18.46 -11.00 6.19
C PHE A 243 -17.03 -10.59 6.56
N LEU A 244 -16.46 -9.57 5.90
CA LEU A 244 -15.16 -9.00 6.26
C LEU A 244 -15.15 -8.43 7.68
N ASN A 245 -16.22 -7.74 8.06
CA ASN A 245 -16.38 -7.22 9.42
C ASN A 245 -16.48 -8.37 10.43
N ASP A 246 -17.28 -9.40 10.15
CA ASP A 246 -17.45 -10.58 11.01
C ASP A 246 -16.15 -11.35 11.21
N LEU A 247 -15.32 -11.48 10.18
CA LEU A 247 -13.99 -12.09 10.29
C LEU A 247 -13.13 -11.37 11.34
N LYS A 248 -13.23 -10.03 11.45
CA LYS A 248 -12.49 -9.25 12.45
C LYS A 248 -13.10 -9.36 13.84
N VAL A 249 -14.43 -9.35 13.96
CA VAL A 249 -15.13 -9.62 15.23
C VAL A 249 -14.72 -10.98 15.80
N GLN A 250 -14.70 -12.01 14.94
CA GLN A 250 -14.28 -13.36 15.32
C GLN A 250 -12.79 -13.42 15.64
N TYR A 251 -11.94 -12.72 14.90
CA TYR A 251 -10.51 -12.67 15.17
C TYR A 251 -10.20 -12.03 16.54
N GLN A 252 -10.92 -10.97 16.92
CA GLN A 252 -10.75 -10.32 18.22
C GLN A 252 -11.16 -11.22 19.39
N SER A 253 -12.22 -12.03 19.24
CA SER A 253 -12.66 -12.96 20.27
C SER A 253 -11.83 -14.25 20.33
N ALA A 254 -11.34 -14.72 19.19
CA ALA A 254 -10.50 -15.91 19.06
C ALA A 254 -9.44 -15.70 17.96
N PRO A 255 -8.22 -15.24 18.32
CA PRO A 255 -7.16 -14.97 17.35
C PRO A 255 -6.69 -16.25 16.65
N GLU A 256 -7.01 -16.38 15.37
CA GLU A 256 -6.56 -17.49 14.53
C GLU A 256 -6.08 -16.95 13.18
N LYS A 257 -4.88 -17.36 12.79
CA LYS A 257 -4.22 -16.85 11.59
C LYS A 257 -5.04 -17.08 10.30
N SER A 258 -5.71 -18.22 10.20
CA SER A 258 -6.58 -18.58 9.07
C SER A 258 -7.71 -17.56 8.83
N ARG A 259 -8.23 -16.92 9.89
CA ARG A 259 -9.24 -15.86 9.79
C ARG A 259 -8.65 -14.59 9.19
N LEU A 260 -7.47 -14.19 9.64
CA LEU A 260 -6.76 -13.05 9.05
C LEU A 260 -6.37 -13.33 7.59
N ASP A 261 -5.87 -14.52 7.28
CA ASP A 261 -5.54 -14.90 5.89
C ASP A 261 -6.79 -14.81 4.99
N SER A 262 -7.94 -15.28 5.49
CA SER A 262 -9.23 -15.18 4.79
C SER A 262 -9.69 -13.72 4.62
N PHE A 263 -9.52 -12.91 5.66
CA PHE A 263 -9.79 -11.47 5.63
C PHE A 263 -8.91 -10.76 4.58
N TYR A 264 -7.60 -10.98 4.59
CA TYR A 264 -6.66 -10.38 3.65
C TYR A 264 -6.94 -10.82 2.20
N ALA A 265 -7.32 -12.08 1.98
CA ALA A 265 -7.68 -12.57 0.65
C ALA A 265 -8.97 -11.90 0.12
N LEU A 266 -10.04 -11.90 0.93
CA LEU A 266 -11.32 -11.35 0.50
C LEU A 266 -11.28 -9.82 0.35
N ARG A 267 -10.67 -9.11 1.30
CA ARG A 267 -10.56 -7.64 1.22
C ARG A 267 -9.76 -7.24 -0.02
N GLY A 268 -8.73 -8.02 -0.38
CA GLY A 268 -7.95 -7.78 -1.60
C GLY A 268 -8.82 -7.84 -2.85
N ALA A 269 -9.69 -8.84 -2.96
CA ALA A 269 -10.63 -8.97 -4.07
C ALA A 269 -11.66 -7.84 -4.11
N VAL A 270 -12.25 -7.47 -2.96
CA VAL A 270 -13.23 -6.38 -2.87
C VAL A 270 -12.59 -5.04 -3.22
N LEU A 271 -11.46 -4.68 -2.59
CA LEU A 271 -10.76 -3.42 -2.85
C LEU A 271 -10.29 -3.31 -4.31
N GLN A 272 -9.81 -4.41 -4.89
CA GLN A 272 -9.40 -4.43 -6.30
C GLN A 272 -10.55 -4.03 -7.24
N VAL A 273 -11.78 -4.48 -6.97
CA VAL A 273 -12.93 -4.16 -7.81
C VAL A 273 -13.55 -2.79 -7.47
N CYS A 274 -13.73 -2.51 -6.18
CA CYS A 274 -14.45 -1.32 -5.71
C CYS A 274 -13.61 -0.05 -5.74
N GLU A 275 -12.31 -0.15 -5.50
CA GLU A 275 -11.39 0.98 -5.50
C GLU A 275 -10.57 1.08 -6.77
N GLY A 276 -10.56 0.04 -7.61
CA GLY A 276 -10.02 0.10 -8.98
C GLY A 276 -10.64 1.22 -9.83
N LYS A 277 -11.77 1.80 -9.41
CA LYS A 277 -12.42 2.97 -10.06
C LYS A 277 -12.30 4.29 -9.27
N ARG A 278 -11.71 4.32 -8.07
CA ARG A 278 -11.58 5.56 -7.25
C ARG A 278 -10.46 6.50 -7.74
N LEU A 279 -9.59 6.02 -8.64
CA LEU A 279 -8.63 6.85 -9.40
C LEU A 279 -9.30 7.80 -10.40
N ALA A 280 -10.61 7.69 -10.65
CA ALA A 280 -11.35 8.68 -11.44
C ALA A 280 -11.42 10.06 -10.77
N ARG A 281 -11.20 10.19 -9.45
CA ARG A 281 -11.05 11.49 -8.78
C ARG A 281 -9.60 11.99 -8.71
N ALA A 282 -8.61 11.17 -9.05
CA ALA A 282 -7.26 11.65 -9.34
C ALA A 282 -7.18 12.34 -10.73
N LYS A 283 -8.20 12.14 -11.57
CA LYS A 283 -8.31 12.74 -12.92
C LYS A 283 -8.63 14.25 -12.93
N ASP A 284 -8.94 14.86 -11.78
CA ASP A 284 -9.18 16.31 -11.71
C ASP A 284 -7.88 17.15 -11.52
N GLY A 285 -6.68 16.55 -11.69
CA GLY A 285 -5.49 17.38 -11.90
C GLY A 285 -4.12 16.84 -11.49
N PHE A 286 -3.95 15.54 -11.19
CA PHE A 286 -2.61 15.00 -10.92
C PHE A 286 -2.42 13.66 -11.65
N LEU A 287 -1.57 13.71 -12.68
CA LEU A 287 -0.95 12.60 -13.43
C LEU A 287 -1.73 12.06 -14.64
N GLU A 288 -1.30 12.48 -15.83
CA GLU A 288 -1.31 11.64 -17.03
C GLU A 288 -0.72 10.26 -16.68
N THR A 289 -1.19 9.17 -17.31
CA THR A 289 -0.62 7.81 -17.18
C THR A 289 0.91 7.87 -17.27
N PRO A 290 1.65 7.72 -16.15
CA PRO A 290 3.08 8.08 -16.11
C PRO A 290 3.95 7.06 -16.85
N LEU A 291 3.43 5.86 -17.12
CA LEU A 291 4.06 4.85 -17.95
C LEU A 291 3.30 4.74 -19.29
N ARG A 292 4.02 4.94 -20.39
CA ARG A 292 3.46 4.84 -21.75
C ARG A 292 3.22 3.39 -22.11
N ALA A 293 1.98 3.06 -22.48
CA ALA A 293 1.59 1.77 -23.03
C ALA A 293 0.91 1.96 -24.39
N SER A 294 1.19 1.06 -25.33
CA SER A 294 0.39 0.87 -26.54
C SER A 294 -0.39 -0.45 -26.46
N HIS A 295 -1.24 -0.74 -27.45
CA HIS A 295 -1.86 -2.07 -27.58
C HIS A 295 -0.81 -3.19 -27.75
N ASP A 296 0.35 -2.88 -28.30
CA ASP A 296 1.40 -3.88 -28.55
C ASP A 296 2.32 -4.08 -27.35
N MET A 297 2.64 -3.02 -26.60
CA MET A 297 3.71 -3.08 -25.61
C MET A 297 3.64 -2.01 -24.52
N LEU A 298 3.96 -2.41 -23.30
CA LEU A 298 4.39 -1.56 -22.20
C LEU A 298 5.88 -1.87 -21.92
N TYR A 299 6.79 -0.92 -22.17
CA TYR A 299 8.23 -1.15 -21.95
C TYR A 299 8.74 -0.20 -20.86
N VAL A 300 9.41 -0.75 -19.85
CA VAL A 300 9.94 0.00 -18.71
C VAL A 300 11.44 -0.22 -18.52
N CYS A 301 12.16 0.88 -18.27
CA CYS A 301 13.54 0.89 -17.83
C CYS A 301 13.61 1.22 -16.32
N PHE A 302 14.06 0.26 -15.50
CA PHE A 302 14.32 0.51 -14.08
C PHE A 302 15.66 1.22 -13.87
N THR A 303 15.64 2.32 -13.12
CA THR A 303 16.86 3.06 -12.80
C THR A 303 16.87 3.57 -11.35
N HIS A 304 18.03 3.50 -10.71
CA HIS A 304 18.28 4.12 -9.39
C HIS A 304 19.32 5.24 -9.45
N VAL A 305 19.81 5.55 -10.66
CA VAL A 305 20.75 6.63 -10.99
C VAL A 305 20.35 7.30 -12.32
N ALA A 306 21.14 8.24 -12.81
CA ALA A 306 20.97 8.75 -14.18
C ALA A 306 21.25 7.65 -15.22
N LYS A 307 20.49 7.64 -16.32
CA LYS A 307 20.68 6.68 -17.40
C LYS A 307 21.92 7.08 -18.22
N PRO A 308 22.88 6.18 -18.48
CA PRO A 308 24.07 6.48 -19.29
C PRO A 308 23.76 6.54 -20.79
N VAL A 309 22.60 6.04 -21.22
CA VAL A 309 22.14 6.03 -22.61
C VAL A 309 20.69 6.50 -22.70
N GLU A 310 20.34 7.08 -23.84
CA GLU A 310 18.95 7.35 -24.19
C GLU A 310 18.31 6.07 -24.72
N TYR A 311 17.20 5.67 -24.10
CA TYR A 311 16.40 4.54 -24.56
C TYR A 311 15.32 5.04 -25.54
N PRO A 312 14.81 4.15 -26.41
CA PRO A 312 13.74 4.48 -27.35
C PRO A 312 12.55 5.17 -26.68
N SER A 313 11.83 6.02 -27.43
CA SER A 313 10.73 6.84 -26.89
C SER A 313 9.54 6.05 -26.33
N TYR A 314 9.42 4.77 -26.70
CA TYR A 314 8.44 3.83 -26.15
C TYR A 314 8.87 3.19 -24.82
N VAL A 315 10.13 3.38 -24.40
CA VAL A 315 10.66 2.87 -23.13
C VAL A 315 10.46 3.93 -22.04
N SER A 316 9.50 3.68 -21.16
CA SER A 316 9.22 4.54 -20.02
C SER A 316 10.28 4.38 -18.94
N THR A 317 10.64 5.46 -18.25
CA THR A 317 11.59 5.40 -17.14
C THR A 317 10.85 5.22 -15.83
N PHE A 318 11.24 4.21 -15.05
CA PHE A 318 10.73 3.97 -13.71
C PHE A 318 11.88 4.12 -12.70
N SER A 319 11.76 5.17 -11.89
CA SER A 319 12.77 5.60 -10.91
C SER A 319 12.62 4.84 -9.59
N LEU A 320 13.71 4.26 -9.13
CA LEU A 320 13.85 3.53 -7.86
C LEU A 320 14.91 4.23 -6.99
N GLY A 321 14.91 4.00 -5.68
CA GLY A 321 15.94 4.51 -4.76
C GLY A 321 16.25 6.00 -4.96
N GLY A 322 17.54 6.33 -5.15
CA GLY A 322 18.01 7.71 -5.29
C GLY A 322 17.61 8.43 -6.59
N ALA A 323 17.15 7.73 -7.63
CA ALA A 323 16.71 8.37 -8.88
C ALA A 323 15.30 8.95 -8.80
N GLN A 324 14.54 8.58 -7.77
CA GLN A 324 13.19 9.06 -7.56
C GLN A 324 13.15 10.57 -7.32
N GLY A 325 12.07 11.22 -7.72
CA GLY A 325 11.90 12.66 -7.50
C GLY A 325 10.59 13.22 -8.06
N PRO A 326 10.29 14.49 -7.79
CA PRO A 326 9.07 15.13 -8.25
C PRO A 326 8.90 15.03 -9.77
N GLY A 327 7.69 14.73 -10.24
CA GLY A 327 7.35 14.67 -11.68
C GLY A 327 7.90 13.44 -12.41
N LYS A 328 8.46 12.46 -11.70
CA LYS A 328 8.91 11.18 -12.27
C LYS A 328 7.95 10.05 -11.89
N THR A 329 8.00 8.95 -12.64
CA THR A 329 7.41 7.68 -12.21
C THR A 329 8.28 7.06 -11.13
N ASN A 330 7.83 7.08 -9.87
CA ASN A 330 8.63 6.63 -8.72
C ASN A 330 8.08 5.37 -8.06
N LEU A 331 8.98 4.60 -7.43
CA LEU A 331 8.60 3.41 -6.64
C LEU A 331 7.75 3.79 -5.43
N ARG A 332 8.14 4.85 -4.72
CA ARG A 332 7.40 5.39 -3.56
C ARG A 332 5.96 5.80 -3.89
N ASP A 333 5.66 6.10 -5.15
CA ASP A 333 4.33 6.55 -5.58
C ASP A 333 3.49 5.35 -6.06
N LEU A 334 4.09 4.40 -6.78
CA LEU A 334 3.39 3.25 -7.35
C LEU A 334 3.29 2.03 -6.43
N ALA A 335 4.24 1.85 -5.51
CA ALA A 335 4.21 0.76 -4.53
C ALA A 335 4.99 1.18 -3.26
N PRO A 336 4.43 2.10 -2.45
CA PRO A 336 5.08 2.59 -1.24
C PRO A 336 5.45 1.47 -0.25
N GLU A 337 4.70 0.36 -0.24
CA GLU A 337 4.98 -0.80 0.60
C GLU A 337 6.32 -1.48 0.29
N TRP A 338 6.83 -1.33 -0.95
CA TRP A 338 8.07 -1.93 -1.40
C TRP A 338 9.28 -0.99 -1.29
N GLU A 339 9.05 0.31 -1.10
CA GLU A 339 10.12 1.30 -1.04
C GLU A 339 11.12 1.04 0.12
N PRO A 340 10.68 0.70 1.35
CA PRO A 340 11.61 0.35 2.44
C PRO A 340 12.49 -0.88 2.13
N TYR A 341 12.01 -1.76 1.26
CA TYR A 341 12.68 -3.00 0.87
C TYR A 341 13.54 -2.84 -0.39
N HIS A 342 13.47 -1.71 -1.11
CA HIS A 342 14.27 -1.45 -2.30
C HIS A 342 15.78 -1.68 -2.09
N PRO A 343 16.42 -1.32 -0.96
CA PRO A 343 17.83 -1.64 -0.73
C PRO A 343 18.15 -3.15 -0.75
N GLN A 344 17.17 -3.99 -0.41
CA GLN A 344 17.27 -5.45 -0.41
C GLN A 344 16.77 -6.09 -1.70
N LEU A 345 15.87 -5.43 -2.43
CA LEU A 345 15.23 -5.97 -3.63
C LEU A 345 15.76 -5.40 -4.95
N GLY A 346 16.30 -4.19 -4.94
CA GLY A 346 16.71 -3.48 -6.14
C GLY A 346 15.58 -3.42 -7.17
N GLY A 347 15.86 -3.86 -8.41
CA GLY A 347 14.91 -3.89 -9.51
C GLY A 347 13.65 -4.74 -9.25
N VAL A 348 13.75 -5.77 -8.39
CA VAL A 348 12.62 -6.66 -8.05
C VAL A 348 11.47 -5.88 -7.42
N ALA A 349 11.77 -4.87 -6.60
CA ALA A 349 10.74 -3.98 -6.05
C ALA A 349 10.02 -3.20 -7.17
N GLY A 350 10.76 -2.75 -8.18
CA GLY A 350 10.19 -2.12 -9.38
C GLY A 350 9.32 -3.09 -10.19
N SER A 351 9.73 -4.35 -10.31
CA SER A 351 8.94 -5.40 -10.97
C SER A 351 7.61 -5.65 -10.26
N PHE A 352 7.59 -5.71 -8.93
CA PHE A 352 6.34 -5.86 -8.17
C PHE A 352 5.42 -4.64 -8.35
N ALA A 353 5.98 -3.44 -8.28
CA ALA A 353 5.24 -2.20 -8.51
C ALA A 353 4.66 -2.12 -9.93
N LEU A 354 5.45 -2.50 -10.94
CA LEU A 354 5.00 -2.55 -12.34
C LEU A 354 3.86 -3.55 -12.53
N LYS A 355 3.94 -4.73 -11.89
CA LYS A 355 2.86 -5.71 -11.92
C LYS A 355 1.59 -5.17 -11.30
N ASN A 356 1.67 -4.53 -10.12
CA ASN A 356 0.51 -3.87 -9.50
C ASN A 356 -0.08 -2.82 -10.44
N TYR A 357 0.76 -1.96 -10.99
CA TYR A 357 0.36 -0.92 -11.94
C TYR A 357 -0.38 -1.49 -13.16
N ILE A 358 0.12 -2.57 -13.77
CA ILE A 358 -0.53 -3.23 -14.92
C ILE A 358 -1.92 -3.74 -14.54
N VAL A 359 -2.02 -4.45 -13.40
CA VAL A 359 -3.28 -5.04 -12.94
C VAL A 359 -4.29 -3.97 -12.56
N GLU A 360 -3.86 -2.96 -11.81
CA GLU A 360 -4.69 -1.86 -11.32
C GLU A 360 -5.21 -0.98 -12.46
N ASN A 361 -4.40 -0.75 -13.50
CA ASN A 361 -4.78 0.06 -14.66
C ASN A 361 -5.35 -0.78 -15.82
N GLN A 362 -5.56 -2.09 -15.61
CA GLN A 362 -6.11 -3.02 -16.60
C GLN A 362 -5.41 -2.95 -17.96
N ILE A 363 -4.09 -2.77 -17.98
CA ILE A 363 -3.33 -2.55 -19.22
C ILE A 363 -3.40 -3.80 -20.10
N GLN A 364 -4.03 -3.66 -21.28
CA GLN A 364 -4.21 -4.74 -22.26
C GLN A 364 -3.14 -4.72 -23.36
N ALA A 365 -1.86 -4.59 -22.99
CA ALA A 365 -0.77 -4.67 -23.96
C ALA A 365 -0.39 -6.13 -24.24
N ARG A 366 -0.03 -6.47 -25.48
CA ARG A 366 0.44 -7.83 -25.83
C ARG A 366 1.69 -8.22 -25.04
N HIS A 367 2.63 -7.29 -24.88
CA HIS A 367 3.90 -7.54 -24.22
C HIS A 367 4.21 -6.56 -23.08
N VAL A 368 4.99 -7.05 -22.12
CA VAL A 368 5.74 -6.23 -21.17
C VAL A 368 7.24 -6.36 -21.44
N GLY A 369 7.89 -5.22 -21.66
CA GLY A 369 9.33 -5.11 -21.84
C GLY A 369 10.00 -4.53 -20.61
N ILE A 370 11.12 -5.11 -20.20
CA ILE A 370 11.87 -4.69 -19.01
C ILE A 370 13.35 -4.61 -19.35
N CYS A 371 13.94 -3.45 -19.07
CA CYS A 371 15.38 -3.27 -19.07
C CYS A 371 15.83 -2.55 -17.79
N GLN A 372 17.13 -2.54 -17.55
CA GLN A 372 17.75 -1.77 -16.48
C GLN A 372 18.58 -0.66 -17.10
N TYR A 373 18.84 0.41 -16.35
CA TYR A 373 19.61 1.57 -16.82
C TYR A 373 20.91 1.22 -17.58
N ARG A 374 21.59 0.11 -17.23
CA ARG A 374 22.81 -0.39 -17.88
C ARG A 374 22.67 -1.75 -18.58
N LYS A 375 21.48 -2.34 -18.66
CA LYS A 375 21.29 -3.68 -19.24
C LYS A 375 20.03 -3.72 -20.07
N PHE A 376 20.15 -4.15 -21.32
CA PHE A 376 19.01 -4.33 -22.22
C PHE A 376 19.26 -5.49 -23.18
N VAL A 377 18.20 -5.96 -23.82
CA VAL A 377 18.25 -7.08 -24.77
C VAL A 377 17.92 -6.58 -26.17
N THR A 378 18.69 -7.01 -27.16
CA THR A 378 18.43 -6.76 -28.57
C THR A 378 18.11 -8.04 -29.32
N ALA A 379 17.22 -7.98 -30.32
CA ALA A 379 16.82 -9.11 -31.16
C ALA A 379 17.98 -9.71 -31.95
N THR A 380 18.99 -8.90 -32.27
CA THR A 380 20.24 -9.30 -32.91
C THR A 380 21.42 -8.64 -32.20
N ARG A 381 22.62 -9.21 -32.36
CA ARG A 381 23.85 -8.61 -31.86
C ARG A 381 24.14 -7.30 -32.62
N ILE A 382 24.48 -6.23 -31.90
CA ILE A 382 24.72 -4.88 -32.45
C ILE A 382 25.89 -4.87 -33.47
N ASP A 383 26.94 -5.65 -33.25
CA ASP A 383 28.13 -5.76 -34.12
C ASP A 383 28.33 -7.17 -34.70
N ALA A 384 27.34 -7.75 -35.39
CA ALA A 384 27.43 -9.10 -35.96
C ALA A 384 28.61 -9.29 -36.94
N THR A 385 29.81 -9.50 -36.39
CA THR A 385 31.07 -9.67 -37.12
C THR A 385 31.38 -11.17 -37.19
N PRO A 386 31.58 -11.73 -38.39
CA PRO A 386 31.90 -13.15 -38.53
C PRO A 386 33.12 -13.55 -37.70
N GLY A 387 33.01 -14.62 -36.91
CA GLY A 387 34.14 -15.23 -36.18
C GLY A 387 34.37 -14.76 -34.73
N LYS A 388 33.61 -13.77 -34.22
CA LYS A 388 33.70 -13.35 -32.81
C LYS A 388 32.98 -14.38 -31.92
N ALA A 389 33.66 -14.86 -30.87
CA ALA A 389 33.07 -15.82 -29.93
C ALA A 389 31.73 -15.31 -29.38
N ILE A 390 30.75 -16.22 -29.28
CA ILE A 390 29.42 -15.92 -28.76
C ILE A 390 29.51 -15.91 -27.23
N GLN A 391 29.30 -14.76 -26.63
CA GLN A 391 29.23 -14.57 -25.18
C GLN A 391 27.79 -14.36 -24.74
N VAL A 392 27.51 -14.55 -23.45
CA VAL A 392 26.16 -14.33 -22.87
C VAL A 392 25.72 -12.88 -23.04
N GLY A 393 26.66 -11.92 -22.97
CA GLY A 393 26.39 -10.51 -23.27
C GLY A 393 27.64 -9.77 -23.75
N ASP A 394 27.41 -8.63 -24.41
CA ASP A 394 28.44 -7.71 -24.89
C ASP A 394 28.50 -6.45 -24.02
N SER A 395 29.68 -5.84 -23.87
CA SER A 395 29.86 -4.57 -23.15
C SER A 395 30.13 -3.42 -24.12
N TRP A 396 29.46 -2.30 -23.90
CA TRP A 396 29.48 -1.14 -24.77
C TRP A 396 29.78 0.11 -23.96
N ASP A 397 30.73 0.92 -24.42
CA ASP A 397 30.83 2.29 -23.93
C ASP A 397 29.55 3.07 -24.31
N CYS A 398 29.07 3.93 -23.41
CA CYS A 398 27.82 4.65 -23.59
C CYS A 398 27.79 5.56 -24.83
N HIS A 399 28.94 5.97 -25.38
CA HIS A 399 29.05 6.73 -26.62
C HIS A 399 28.96 5.85 -27.88
N ALA A 400 29.34 4.57 -27.78
CA ALA A 400 29.27 3.64 -28.90
C ALA A 400 27.83 3.26 -29.29
N LEU A 401 26.85 3.66 -28.47
CA LEU A 401 25.43 3.38 -28.66
C LEU A 401 24.65 4.56 -29.25
N ASP A 402 25.27 5.72 -29.45
CA ASP A 402 24.60 6.94 -29.94
C ASP A 402 23.99 6.75 -31.34
N ASP A 403 24.69 6.06 -32.23
CA ASP A 403 24.27 5.81 -33.62
C ASP A 403 23.59 4.44 -33.81
N VAL A 404 23.36 3.69 -32.73
CA VAL A 404 22.75 2.35 -32.80
C VAL A 404 21.22 2.50 -32.83
N PRO A 405 20.51 1.85 -33.78
CA PRO A 405 19.05 1.93 -33.89
C PRO A 405 18.37 1.08 -32.81
N LEU A 406 18.51 1.47 -31.54
CA LEU A 406 17.97 0.73 -30.38
C LEU A 406 16.46 0.54 -30.46
N ALA A 407 15.73 1.47 -31.07
CA ALA A 407 14.28 1.36 -31.23
C ALA A 407 13.86 0.10 -32.00
N GLU A 408 14.58 -0.21 -33.08
CA GLU A 408 14.36 -1.40 -33.91
C GLU A 408 14.91 -2.65 -33.24
N LEU A 409 16.11 -2.55 -32.65
CA LEU A 409 16.81 -3.68 -32.07
C LEU A 409 16.17 -4.20 -30.77
N MET A 410 15.56 -3.33 -29.96
CA MET A 410 14.90 -3.72 -28.70
C MET A 410 13.44 -4.14 -28.89
N ALA A 411 12.87 -3.97 -30.08
CA ALA A 411 11.51 -4.39 -30.38
C ALA A 411 11.43 -5.92 -30.56
N PRO A 412 10.43 -6.61 -29.99
CA PRO A 412 10.29 -8.06 -30.18
C PRO A 412 9.88 -8.42 -31.62
N GLY A 413 9.22 -7.51 -32.34
CA GLY A 413 8.57 -7.79 -33.63
C GLY A 413 7.45 -8.81 -33.45
N GLU A 414 7.39 -9.80 -34.35
CA GLU A 414 6.41 -10.91 -34.31
C GLU A 414 6.72 -12.01 -33.26
N ARG A 415 7.74 -11.80 -32.42
CA ARG A 415 8.15 -12.76 -31.39
C ARG A 415 7.31 -12.58 -30.13
N ASP A 416 6.91 -13.68 -29.51
CA ASP A 416 6.23 -13.65 -28.20
C ASP A 416 7.19 -13.26 -27.08
N PHE A 417 8.47 -13.60 -27.23
CA PHE A 417 9.52 -13.30 -26.26
C PHE A 417 10.76 -12.72 -26.95
N LEU A 418 11.47 -11.87 -26.21
CA LEU A 418 12.85 -11.47 -26.51
C LEU A 418 13.69 -11.65 -25.23
N LEU A 419 14.48 -12.72 -25.19
CA LEU A 419 15.14 -13.21 -23.98
C LEU A 419 16.65 -13.10 -24.08
N VAL A 420 17.30 -13.01 -22.91
CA VAL A 420 18.75 -13.17 -22.83
C VAL A 420 19.15 -14.59 -23.23
N ARG A 421 20.27 -14.72 -23.94
CA ARG A 421 20.91 -16.00 -24.23
C ARG A 421 21.12 -16.81 -22.95
N PRO A 422 20.70 -18.08 -22.89
CA PRO A 422 20.94 -18.91 -21.72
C PRO A 422 22.44 -19.06 -21.43
N ALA A 423 22.79 -18.94 -20.16
CA ALA A 423 24.11 -19.24 -19.62
C ALA A 423 24.12 -20.66 -19.04
N LEU A 424 25.28 -21.32 -19.12
CA LEU A 424 25.53 -22.59 -18.45
C LEU A 424 26.16 -22.36 -17.08
N LEU A 425 25.52 -22.88 -16.04
CA LEU A 425 25.97 -22.86 -14.66
C LEU A 425 26.74 -24.15 -14.38
N GLU A 426 28.06 -24.06 -14.29
CA GLU A 426 28.91 -25.18 -13.94
C GLU A 426 28.53 -25.75 -12.57
N GLY A 427 28.10 -27.02 -12.56
CA GLY A 427 27.64 -27.72 -11.36
C GLY A 427 26.22 -27.38 -10.92
N GLY A 428 25.45 -26.63 -11.72
CA GLY A 428 24.05 -26.31 -11.44
C GLY A 428 23.82 -25.07 -10.56
N CYS A 429 22.55 -24.68 -10.44
CA CYS A 429 22.11 -23.44 -9.82
C CYS A 429 22.58 -23.28 -8.36
N LEU A 430 22.45 -24.32 -7.54
CA LEU A 430 22.86 -24.29 -6.13
C LEU A 430 24.37 -24.06 -5.96
N ASN A 431 25.17 -24.78 -6.75
CA ASN A 431 26.63 -24.66 -6.69
C ASN A 431 27.09 -23.30 -7.16
N GLN A 432 26.46 -22.74 -8.21
CA GLN A 432 26.74 -21.38 -8.62
C GLN A 432 26.30 -20.36 -7.55
N TYR A 433 25.15 -20.55 -6.90
CA TYR A 433 24.70 -19.67 -5.82
C TYR A 433 25.72 -19.67 -4.67
N ASN A 434 26.17 -20.86 -4.25
CA ASN A 434 27.11 -21.03 -3.15
C ASN A 434 28.49 -20.37 -3.40
N LYS A 435 28.91 -20.22 -4.66
CA LYS A 435 30.15 -19.50 -5.01
C LYS A 435 30.10 -18.01 -4.61
N PHE A 436 28.91 -17.40 -4.52
CA PHE A 436 28.75 -15.95 -4.33
C PHE A 436 27.86 -15.54 -3.15
N HIS A 437 27.04 -16.47 -2.65
CA HIS A 437 25.97 -16.18 -1.69
C HIS A 437 25.79 -17.32 -0.68
N LEU A 438 25.10 -17.02 0.42
CA LEU A 438 24.84 -18.01 1.47
C LEU A 438 23.76 -19.00 1.03
N VAL A 439 24.17 -20.26 0.79
CA VAL A 439 23.29 -21.35 0.34
C VAL A 439 22.02 -21.53 1.19
N GLN A 440 22.11 -21.19 2.49
CA GLN A 440 20.97 -21.20 3.41
C GLN A 440 19.78 -20.37 2.89
N ASP A 441 20.05 -19.22 2.28
CA ASP A 441 18.99 -18.34 1.80
C ASP A 441 18.31 -18.96 0.57
N PHE A 442 19.07 -19.54 -0.35
CA PHE A 442 18.51 -20.27 -1.49
C PHE A 442 17.61 -21.45 -1.05
N LEU A 443 18.05 -22.24 -0.06
CA LEU A 443 17.27 -23.37 0.44
C LEU A 443 15.98 -22.93 1.16
N ARG A 444 16.05 -21.85 1.95
CA ARG A 444 14.86 -21.23 2.56
C ARG A 444 13.88 -20.76 1.50
N PHE A 445 14.38 -20.05 0.49
CA PHE A 445 13.56 -19.54 -0.60
C PHE A 445 12.89 -20.66 -1.41
N ALA A 446 13.65 -21.73 -1.71
CA ALA A 446 13.11 -22.91 -2.39
C ALA A 446 12.03 -23.60 -1.57
N ALA A 447 12.23 -23.74 -0.26
CA ALA A 447 11.22 -24.29 0.64
C ALA A 447 9.93 -23.44 0.64
N GLU A 448 10.05 -22.12 0.77
CA GLU A 448 8.89 -21.22 0.71
C GLU A 448 8.17 -21.28 -0.64
N ALA A 449 8.91 -21.38 -1.75
CA ALA A 449 8.32 -21.57 -3.07
C ALA A 449 7.51 -22.87 -3.16
N VAL A 450 7.94 -23.93 -2.47
CA VAL A 450 7.20 -25.21 -2.40
C VAL A 450 5.97 -25.09 -1.52
N GLU A 451 6.09 -24.50 -0.33
CA GLU A 451 4.97 -24.31 0.60
C GLU A 451 3.84 -23.47 -0.01
N LEU A 452 4.17 -22.50 -0.86
CA LEU A 452 3.20 -21.66 -1.56
C LEU A 452 2.71 -22.25 -2.89
N GLY A 453 3.17 -23.46 -3.27
CA GLY A 453 2.78 -24.13 -4.50
C GLY A 453 3.35 -23.51 -5.79
N VAL A 454 4.25 -22.53 -5.68
CA VAL A 454 4.91 -21.89 -6.83
C VAL A 454 5.92 -22.84 -7.49
N LEU A 455 6.62 -23.63 -6.68
CA LEU A 455 7.50 -24.71 -7.11
C LEU A 455 6.91 -26.04 -6.65
N GLN A 456 6.71 -27.01 -7.54
CA GLN A 456 6.19 -28.31 -7.11
C GLN A 456 7.33 -29.14 -6.50
N PRO A 457 7.06 -30.04 -5.53
CA PRO A 457 8.11 -30.88 -4.94
C PRO A 457 8.93 -31.66 -5.98
N VAL A 458 8.29 -32.14 -7.06
CA VAL A 458 8.93 -32.85 -8.17
C VAL A 458 9.88 -31.97 -9.00
N ASP A 459 9.69 -30.65 -8.95
CA ASP A 459 10.48 -29.68 -9.70
C ASP A 459 11.76 -29.27 -8.97
N VAL A 460 11.82 -29.48 -7.65
CA VAL A 460 12.94 -29.05 -6.80
C VAL A 460 14.30 -29.56 -7.32
N PRO A 461 14.48 -30.85 -7.69
CA PRO A 461 15.77 -31.30 -8.21
C PRO A 461 16.19 -30.56 -9.49
N LYS A 462 15.24 -30.20 -10.36
CA LYS A 462 15.51 -29.46 -11.60
C LYS A 462 15.81 -27.99 -11.34
N PHE A 463 15.16 -27.38 -10.34
CA PHE A 463 15.44 -26.01 -9.92
C PHE A 463 16.82 -25.89 -9.26
N VAL A 464 17.13 -26.80 -8.33
CA VAL A 464 18.37 -26.78 -7.54
C VAL A 464 19.59 -27.15 -8.41
N ASN A 465 19.47 -28.20 -9.23
CA ASN A 465 20.59 -28.72 -10.03
C ASN A 465 20.58 -28.22 -11.48
N GLY A 466 19.63 -27.36 -11.86
CA GLY A 466 19.51 -26.86 -13.23
C GLY A 466 20.77 -26.14 -13.68
N GLU A 467 21.30 -26.54 -14.83
CA GLU A 467 22.52 -25.97 -15.41
C GLU A 467 22.23 -24.82 -16.39
N VAL A 468 20.98 -24.68 -16.84
CA VAL A 468 20.59 -23.60 -17.77
C VAL A 468 20.00 -22.44 -16.97
N PHE A 469 20.50 -21.23 -17.21
CA PHE A 469 20.07 -20.02 -16.52
C PHE A 469 19.92 -18.84 -17.47
N ILE A 470 18.78 -18.18 -17.42
CA ILE A 470 18.51 -16.94 -18.16
C ILE A 470 18.82 -15.78 -17.22
N VAL A 471 19.89 -15.03 -17.53
CA VAL A 471 20.33 -13.88 -16.72
C VAL A 471 19.22 -12.82 -16.68
N GLY A 472 18.90 -12.35 -15.47
CA GLY A 472 17.77 -11.45 -15.22
C GLY A 472 16.42 -12.16 -15.11
N GLY A 473 16.33 -13.48 -15.35
CA GLY A 473 15.09 -14.26 -15.23
C GLY A 473 13.96 -13.65 -16.06
N ILE A 474 12.91 -13.18 -15.39
CA ILE A 474 11.78 -12.48 -16.02
C ILE A 474 11.81 -10.96 -15.80
N GLU A 475 12.96 -10.40 -15.42
CA GLU A 475 13.15 -8.98 -15.11
C GLU A 475 14.11 -8.30 -16.10
N LEU A 476 14.41 -8.98 -17.21
CA LEU A 476 15.24 -8.46 -18.30
C LEU A 476 14.86 -9.15 -19.62
N GLY A 477 14.25 -8.39 -20.53
CA GLY A 477 13.74 -8.91 -21.80
C GLY A 477 12.33 -8.44 -22.10
N VAL A 478 11.68 -9.09 -23.06
CA VAL A 478 10.27 -8.86 -23.42
C VAL A 478 9.50 -10.16 -23.29
N PHE A 479 8.33 -10.08 -22.68
CA PHE A 479 7.50 -11.22 -22.29
C PHE A 479 6.03 -11.00 -22.67
N PRO A 480 5.26 -12.04 -22.95
CA PRO A 480 3.80 -11.95 -23.01
C PRO A 480 3.25 -11.44 -21.68
N MET A 481 2.35 -10.45 -21.74
CA MET A 481 1.83 -9.75 -20.57
C MET A 481 1.25 -10.71 -19.52
N ASP A 482 0.37 -11.62 -19.94
CA ASP A 482 -0.29 -12.56 -19.04
C ASP A 482 0.69 -13.51 -18.36
N PHE A 483 1.68 -14.01 -19.10
CA PHE A 483 2.72 -14.88 -18.54
C PHE A 483 3.51 -14.12 -17.46
N TRP A 484 3.94 -12.91 -17.77
CA TRP A 484 4.76 -12.12 -16.87
C TRP A 484 4.02 -11.73 -15.59
N VAL A 485 2.79 -11.21 -15.70
CA VAL A 485 1.97 -10.81 -14.55
C VAL A 485 1.72 -11.98 -13.61
N ARG A 486 1.31 -13.16 -14.13
CA ARG A 486 1.09 -14.35 -13.30
C ARG A 486 2.37 -14.83 -12.61
N THR A 487 3.47 -14.87 -13.36
CA THR A 487 4.75 -15.39 -12.85
C THR A 487 5.34 -14.44 -11.81
N MET A 488 5.31 -13.13 -12.06
CA MET A 488 5.79 -12.11 -11.11
C MET A 488 4.93 -12.07 -9.84
N THR A 489 3.61 -12.25 -9.95
CA THR A 489 2.71 -12.40 -8.78
C THR A 489 3.12 -13.60 -7.91
N SER A 490 3.50 -14.71 -8.54
CA SER A 490 3.95 -15.91 -7.83
C SER A 490 5.32 -15.70 -7.16
N ILE A 491 6.24 -15.01 -7.81
CA ILE A 491 7.55 -14.69 -7.22
C ILE A 491 7.38 -13.73 -6.03
N GLU A 492 6.48 -12.75 -6.15
CA GLU A 492 6.20 -11.78 -5.08
C GLU A 492 5.68 -12.46 -3.81
N SER A 493 4.78 -13.43 -3.93
CA SER A 493 4.25 -14.15 -2.76
C SER A 493 5.36 -14.88 -2.00
N VAL A 494 6.30 -15.51 -2.71
CA VAL A 494 7.47 -16.17 -2.11
C VAL A 494 8.38 -15.15 -1.43
N VAL A 495 8.67 -14.02 -2.08
CA VAL A 495 9.50 -12.96 -1.48
C VAL A 495 8.86 -12.38 -0.22
N ARG A 496 7.55 -12.11 -0.23
CA ARG A 496 6.80 -11.65 0.95
C ARG A 496 6.88 -12.67 2.10
N ALA A 497 6.66 -13.94 1.81
CA ALA A 497 6.77 -15.01 2.82
C ALA A 497 8.18 -15.13 3.40
N CYS A 498 9.22 -15.00 2.56
CA CYS A 498 10.61 -15.03 3.01
C CYS A 498 10.93 -13.86 3.95
N PHE A 499 10.46 -12.64 3.65
CA PHE A 499 10.63 -11.51 4.56
C PHE A 499 9.89 -11.71 5.89
N ALA A 500 8.67 -12.24 5.84
CA ALA A 500 7.87 -12.49 7.04
C ALA A 500 8.48 -13.57 7.94
N ARG A 501 8.96 -14.68 7.36
CA ARG A 501 9.47 -15.85 8.10
C ARG A 501 10.94 -15.75 8.46
N PHE A 502 11.73 -15.00 7.69
CA PHE A 502 13.17 -14.86 7.87
C PHE A 502 13.58 -13.39 7.94
N PRO A 503 13.18 -12.63 8.98
CA PRO A 503 13.40 -11.18 9.08
C PRO A 503 14.87 -10.78 9.33
N GLY A 504 15.80 -11.75 9.39
CA GLY A 504 17.21 -11.51 9.65
C GLY A 504 17.87 -10.66 8.56
N LYS A 505 18.53 -9.55 8.95
CA LYS A 505 19.26 -8.69 8.02
C LYS A 505 20.65 -9.27 7.72
N ARG A 506 20.93 -9.52 6.43
CA ARG A 506 22.28 -9.82 5.95
C ARG A 506 23.05 -8.49 5.71
N PRO A 507 24.34 -8.41 6.04
CA PRO A 507 25.12 -7.19 5.80
C PRO A 507 25.57 -7.09 4.33
N GLY A 508 25.82 -5.85 3.90
CA GLY A 508 26.46 -5.54 2.62
C GLY A 508 25.77 -6.19 1.41
N TYR A 509 26.57 -6.78 0.52
CA TYR A 509 26.08 -7.38 -0.73
C TYR A 509 25.04 -8.50 -0.51
N GLN A 510 25.14 -9.22 0.62
CA GLN A 510 24.23 -10.33 0.96
C GLN A 510 22.84 -9.84 1.40
N ALA A 511 22.65 -8.54 1.67
CA ALA A 511 21.34 -7.95 1.96
C ALA A 511 20.30 -8.22 0.86
N ARG A 512 20.74 -8.55 -0.35
CA ARG A 512 19.91 -8.78 -1.53
C ARG A 512 19.61 -10.26 -1.84
N ALA A 513 19.77 -11.14 -0.85
CA ALA A 513 19.57 -12.58 -1.01
C ALA A 513 18.24 -12.94 -1.69
N TRP A 514 17.13 -12.30 -1.29
CA TRP A 514 15.81 -12.56 -1.88
C TRP A 514 15.69 -12.09 -3.33
N ALA A 515 16.37 -11.01 -3.71
CA ALA A 515 16.42 -10.58 -5.10
C ALA A 515 17.17 -11.61 -5.97
N PHE A 516 18.31 -12.11 -5.47
CA PHE A 516 19.09 -13.14 -6.17
C PHE A 516 18.34 -14.47 -6.29
N CYS A 517 17.54 -14.82 -5.29
CA CYS A 517 16.70 -16.01 -5.35
C CYS A 517 15.50 -15.82 -6.30
N ALA A 518 14.87 -14.64 -6.29
CA ALA A 518 13.78 -14.28 -7.20
C ALA A 518 14.20 -14.39 -8.68
N GLU A 519 15.41 -13.90 -9.03
CA GLU A 519 15.98 -14.04 -10.37
C GLU A 519 16.07 -15.51 -10.82
N ARG A 520 16.51 -16.40 -9.91
CA ARG A 520 16.67 -17.83 -10.18
C ARG A 520 15.34 -18.54 -10.33
N LEU A 521 14.39 -18.25 -9.45
CA LEU A 521 13.04 -18.78 -9.56
C LEU A 521 12.38 -18.29 -10.86
N GLY A 522 12.53 -17.02 -11.21
CA GLY A 522 12.04 -16.44 -12.46
C GLY A 522 12.63 -17.14 -13.69
N SER A 523 13.96 -17.34 -13.72
CA SER A 523 14.61 -18.11 -14.78
C SER A 523 14.06 -19.53 -14.90
N TYR A 524 13.86 -20.22 -13.78
CA TYR A 524 13.34 -21.58 -13.79
C TYR A 524 11.90 -21.65 -14.30
N LEU A 525 11.01 -20.77 -13.81
CA LEU A 525 9.61 -20.72 -14.24
C LEU A 525 9.50 -20.36 -15.73
N LEU A 526 10.36 -19.49 -16.22
CA LEU A 526 10.47 -19.16 -17.64
C LEU A 526 10.89 -20.38 -18.47
N LEU A 527 11.99 -21.06 -18.11
CA LEU A 527 12.45 -22.25 -18.83
C LEU A 527 11.41 -23.37 -18.79
N LYS A 528 10.73 -23.55 -17.66
CA LYS A 528 9.63 -24.51 -17.52
C LYS A 528 8.48 -24.17 -18.46
N HIS A 529 8.08 -22.90 -18.53
CA HIS A 529 7.02 -22.45 -19.43
C HIS A 529 7.41 -22.64 -20.91
N LEU A 530 8.64 -22.26 -21.28
CA LEU A 530 9.15 -22.41 -22.64
C LEU A 530 9.15 -23.88 -23.08
N THR A 531 9.68 -24.76 -22.23
CA THR A 531 9.76 -26.21 -22.51
C THR A 531 8.39 -26.88 -22.56
N ALA A 532 7.42 -26.36 -21.79
CA ALA A 532 6.05 -26.89 -21.81
C ALA A 532 5.22 -26.40 -23.01
N THR A 533 5.57 -25.24 -23.58
CA THR A 533 4.73 -24.54 -24.58
C THR A 533 5.32 -24.60 -25.99
N TYR A 534 6.64 -24.68 -26.12
CA TYR A 534 7.34 -24.58 -27.40
C TYR A 534 8.33 -25.74 -27.58
N ASP A 535 8.58 -26.11 -28.84
CA ASP A 535 9.70 -26.98 -29.17
C ASP A 535 11.05 -26.32 -28.82
N ALA A 536 11.99 -27.11 -28.29
CA ALA A 536 13.27 -26.62 -27.80
C ALA A 536 14.06 -25.84 -28.87
N LYS A 537 14.12 -26.37 -30.10
CA LYS A 537 14.85 -25.72 -31.20
C LYS A 537 14.16 -24.42 -31.62
N VAL A 538 12.84 -24.39 -31.53
CA VAL A 538 12.04 -23.23 -31.92
C VAL A 538 12.28 -22.06 -30.98
N TRP A 539 12.16 -22.24 -29.66
CA TRP A 539 12.33 -21.11 -28.74
C TRP A 539 13.79 -20.66 -28.64
N GLU A 540 14.76 -21.59 -28.70
CA GLU A 540 16.20 -21.27 -28.69
C GLU A 540 16.64 -20.44 -29.91
N GLN A 541 15.99 -20.61 -31.06
CA GLN A 541 16.29 -19.85 -32.27
C GLN A 541 15.44 -18.58 -32.41
N LYS A 542 14.16 -18.64 -32.04
CA LYS A 542 13.20 -17.55 -32.30
C LYS A 542 13.26 -16.45 -31.24
N PHE A 543 13.41 -16.80 -29.97
CA PHE A 543 13.22 -15.88 -28.85
C PHE A 543 14.53 -15.35 -28.24
N ILE A 544 15.67 -15.97 -28.56
CA ILE A 544 16.95 -15.60 -27.98
C ILE A 544 17.55 -14.38 -28.68
N GLY A 545 17.78 -13.33 -27.89
CA GLY A 545 18.49 -12.12 -28.27
C GLY A 545 19.89 -12.04 -27.65
N GLN A 546 20.46 -10.84 -27.73
CA GLN A 546 21.77 -10.51 -27.17
C GLN A 546 21.61 -9.58 -25.97
N LEU A 547 22.23 -9.94 -24.84
CA LEU A 547 22.36 -9.05 -23.70
C LEU A 547 23.44 -8.00 -23.97
N ASN A 548 23.14 -6.74 -23.68
CA ASN A 548 24.08 -5.63 -23.80
C ASN A 548 24.24 -4.94 -22.45
N LEU A 549 25.48 -4.73 -22.03
CA LEU A 549 25.87 -4.03 -20.82
C LEU A 549 26.48 -2.68 -21.18
N VAL A 550 26.07 -1.62 -20.49
CA VAL A 550 26.58 -0.27 -20.72
C VAL A 550 27.65 0.11 -19.68
N THR A 551 28.81 0.51 -20.18
CA THR A 551 29.95 1.05 -19.42
C THR A 551 30.14 2.55 -19.72
N GLY A 552 30.90 3.24 -18.88
CA GLY A 552 31.05 4.71 -18.95
C GLY A 552 29.92 5.46 -18.23
N ASP A 553 30.07 6.78 -18.12
CA ASP A 553 29.09 7.70 -17.53
C ASP A 553 29.05 9.01 -18.33
N ARG A 554 27.85 9.49 -18.67
CA ARG A 554 27.66 10.85 -19.18
C ARG A 554 27.63 11.80 -18.00
N ARG A 555 28.76 12.49 -17.71
CA ARG A 555 28.73 13.63 -16.79
C ARG A 555 27.83 14.70 -17.42
N THR A 556 26.73 15.06 -16.76
CA THR A 556 26.01 16.29 -17.06
C THR A 556 27.01 17.44 -16.96
N MET A 557 27.37 18.07 -18.08
CA MET A 557 27.91 19.43 -18.05
C MET A 557 26.86 20.28 -17.35
N HIS A 558 27.13 20.68 -16.11
CA HIS A 558 26.40 21.77 -15.48
C HIS A 558 26.56 22.99 -16.37
N VAL A 559 25.46 23.40 -17.02
CA VAL A 559 25.35 24.77 -17.51
C VAL A 559 25.23 25.64 -16.26
N ALA A 560 26.13 26.64 -16.20
CA ALA A 560 26.26 27.61 -15.12
C ALA A 560 24.99 28.44 -14.89
#